data_AF-A0A9E4AB23-F1
#
_entry.id   AF-A0A9E4AB23-F1
#
_cell.length_a   1.000
_cell.length_b   1.000
_cell.length_c   1.000
_cell.angle_alpha   90.00
_cell.angle_beta   90.00
_cell.angle_gamma   90.00
#
_symmetry.space_group_name_H-M   'P 1'
#
loop_
_entity.id
_entity.type
_entity.pdbx_description
1 polymer ?
#
loop_
_entity_poly.entity_id
_entity_poly.type
_entity_poly.pdbx_seq_one_letter_code
_entity_poly.pdbx_strand_id
1 'polypeptide(L)'
;MAATQFDTWKAITEPDEFIKAALEEANIPALMVSLVHLTGDMNIIRGDIRPHPRVLGDPYVGITEAQRATVRAQALEVLKTYRDDGCKLPQAPSMDQVREMMAFLVGESLPDDYGQFLMGELSLDSRDPYAPPGMEDIPLEKRRAFHVIIVGAGMSGILAAHRLKEAGISFTVIEKNASIGGTWFENTYPGCRVDTPNHIYSYSFKPRDWPKYYSPQNVLLNYFNQCADEFGIRPHIRFNMSVESAEFDEKTYSWKVRVKSANGANQTLEAQAVISAVGQLNRPRLPDIEGREAFRNMGMT
;
A
#
# COMPACT_ATOMS: atom_id res chain seq x y z
N MET A 1 13.05 6.02 14.18
CA MET A 1 12.76 4.96 13.20
C MET A 1 13.97 4.84 12.30
N ALA A 2 14.45 3.62 12.03
CA ALA A 2 15.52 3.44 11.05
C ALA A 2 14.95 3.81 9.67
N ALA A 3 15.66 4.68 8.92
CA ALA A 3 15.30 4.98 7.54
C ALA A 3 15.08 3.66 6.80
N THR A 4 13.88 3.45 6.29
CA THR A 4 13.63 2.23 5.53
C THR A 4 14.38 2.37 4.21
N GLN A 5 14.80 1.25 3.62
CA GLN A 5 15.56 1.19 2.36
C GLN A 5 14.90 1.95 1.18
N PHE A 6 13.65 2.40 1.34
CA PHE A 6 12.87 3.11 0.34
C PHE A 6 12.84 4.63 0.52
N ASP A 7 13.39 5.15 1.62
CA ASP A 7 13.53 6.60 1.84
C ASP A 7 14.77 7.19 1.13
N THR A 8 15.63 6.34 0.56
CA THR A 8 16.83 6.79 -0.16
C THR A 8 16.58 6.81 -1.65
N TRP A 9 15.91 7.85 -2.13
CA TRP A 9 15.96 8.21 -3.54
C TRP A 9 17.43 8.49 -3.90
N LYS A 10 17.91 7.92 -5.01
CA LYS A 10 19.25 8.23 -5.49
C LYS A 10 19.31 9.72 -5.81
N ALA A 11 20.33 10.40 -5.29
CA ALA A 11 20.59 11.78 -5.67
C ALA A 11 20.71 11.86 -7.19
N ILE A 12 20.10 12.89 -7.78
CA ILE A 12 20.31 13.19 -9.19
C ILE A 12 21.79 13.49 -9.36
N THR A 13 22.44 12.82 -10.30
CA THR A 13 23.86 13.02 -10.64
C THR A 13 24.06 13.18 -12.14
N GLU A 14 22.98 12.98 -12.89
CA GLU A 14 22.94 12.96 -14.33
C GLU A 14 23.15 14.38 -14.92
N PRO A 15 23.78 14.47 -16.10
CA PRO A 15 24.07 15.76 -16.74
C PRO A 15 22.80 16.44 -17.26
N ASP A 16 22.88 17.74 -17.54
CA ASP A 16 21.76 18.57 -17.98
C ASP A 16 21.03 18.00 -19.21
N GLU A 17 21.75 17.45 -20.17
CA GLU A 17 21.16 16.84 -21.38
C GLU A 17 20.30 15.61 -21.04
N PHE A 18 20.68 14.83 -20.02
CA PHE A 18 19.88 13.71 -19.55
C PHE A 18 18.59 14.20 -18.88
N ILE A 19 18.70 15.21 -18.00
CA ILE A 19 17.54 15.81 -17.33
C ILE A 19 16.57 16.38 -18.37
N LYS A 20 17.09 17.10 -19.36
CA LYS A 20 16.31 17.66 -20.46
C LYS A 20 15.58 16.59 -21.26
N ALA A 21 16.27 15.50 -21.62
CA ALA A 21 15.64 14.38 -22.33
C ALA A 21 14.54 13.71 -21.49
N ALA A 22 14.76 13.51 -20.19
CA ALA A 22 13.76 12.91 -19.29
C ALA A 22 12.49 13.77 -19.16
N LEU A 23 12.62 15.10 -19.21
CA LEU A 23 11.49 16.03 -19.14
C LEU A 23 10.56 15.97 -20.36
N GLU A 24 11.02 15.44 -21.50
CA GLU A 24 10.15 15.24 -22.66
C GLU A 24 9.08 14.18 -22.41
N GLU A 25 9.41 13.15 -21.61
CA GLU A 25 8.50 12.06 -21.24
C GLU A 25 7.64 12.38 -20.00
N ALA A 26 7.92 13.49 -19.31
CA ALA A 26 7.25 13.84 -18.07
C ALA A 26 5.78 14.23 -18.28
N ASN A 27 4.90 13.74 -17.39
CA ASN A 27 3.53 14.22 -17.31
C ASN A 27 3.51 15.66 -16.73
N ILE A 28 3.11 16.63 -17.53
CA ILE A 28 3.17 18.06 -17.20
C ILE A 28 2.38 18.44 -15.92
N PRO A 29 1.11 18.02 -15.71
CA PRO A 29 0.43 18.31 -14.45
C PRO A 29 1.15 17.75 -13.22
N ALA A 30 1.60 16.49 -13.27
CA ALA A 30 2.37 15.86 -12.20
C ALA A 30 3.74 16.54 -11.99
N LEU A 31 4.38 16.98 -13.07
CA LEU A 31 5.63 17.74 -13.01
C LEU A 31 5.42 19.06 -12.28
N MET A 32 4.36 19.82 -12.58
CA MET A 32 4.08 21.10 -11.94
C MET A 32 3.93 20.97 -10.41
N VAL A 33 3.17 19.98 -9.92
CA VAL A 33 3.05 19.74 -8.47
C VAL A 33 4.36 19.21 -7.87
N SER A 34 5.17 18.47 -8.63
CA SER A 34 6.50 18.05 -8.19
C SER A 34 7.44 19.25 -8.05
N LEU A 35 7.35 20.24 -8.94
CA LEU A 35 8.11 21.49 -8.82
C LEU A 35 7.68 22.31 -7.61
N VAL A 36 6.38 22.35 -7.28
CA VAL A 36 5.91 22.95 -6.02
C VAL A 36 6.58 22.29 -4.83
N HIS A 37 6.67 20.95 -4.82
CA HIS A 37 7.34 20.22 -3.74
C HIS A 37 8.86 20.50 -3.68
N LEU A 38 9.53 20.61 -4.84
CA LEU A 38 10.96 20.90 -4.93
C LEU A 38 11.33 22.35 -4.56
N THR A 39 10.42 23.30 -4.76
CA THR A 39 10.71 24.74 -4.63
C THR A 39 10.00 25.40 -3.45
N GLY A 40 8.92 24.81 -2.96
CA GLY A 40 7.98 25.45 -2.03
C GLY A 40 7.09 26.53 -2.67
N ASP A 41 7.19 26.78 -3.98
CA ASP A 41 6.48 27.86 -4.65
C ASP A 41 5.13 27.39 -5.22
N MET A 42 4.05 27.71 -4.49
CA MET A 42 2.68 27.43 -4.92
C MET A 42 2.28 28.21 -6.20
N ASN A 43 3.00 29.28 -6.58
CA ASN A 43 2.62 30.08 -7.75
C ASN A 43 2.70 29.30 -9.06
N ILE A 44 3.52 28.24 -9.10
CA ILE A 44 3.62 27.29 -10.22
C ILE A 44 2.25 26.73 -10.59
N ILE A 45 1.42 26.43 -9.59
CA ILE A 45 0.04 25.92 -9.77
C ILE A 45 -1.03 26.97 -9.49
N ARG A 46 -0.67 28.25 -9.29
CA ARG A 46 -1.63 29.37 -9.15
C ARG A 46 -1.73 30.25 -10.40
N GLY A 47 -0.78 30.13 -11.34
CA GLY A 47 -0.81 30.84 -12.64
C GLY A 47 -1.85 30.33 -13.65
N ASP A 48 -1.67 30.70 -14.92
CA ASP A 48 -2.66 30.47 -16.00
C ASP A 48 -2.63 29.06 -16.63
N ILE A 49 -1.59 28.27 -16.35
CA ILE A 49 -1.46 26.90 -16.89
C ILE A 49 -2.28 25.97 -16.00
N ARG A 50 -3.35 25.36 -16.55
CA ARG A 50 -4.30 24.54 -15.80
C ARG A 50 -4.73 23.28 -16.58
N PRO A 51 -4.58 22.09 -15.99
CA PRO A 51 -5.17 20.90 -16.58
C PRO A 51 -6.70 20.93 -16.44
N HIS A 52 -7.37 20.27 -17.37
CA HIS A 52 -8.82 20.05 -17.40
C HIS A 52 -9.07 18.55 -17.60
N PRO A 53 -8.79 17.72 -16.58
CA PRO A 53 -8.73 16.25 -16.68
C PRO A 53 -10.11 15.58 -16.86
N ARG A 54 -11.16 16.34 -17.14
CA ARG A 54 -12.53 15.84 -17.33
C ARG A 54 -12.70 15.01 -18.62
N VAL A 55 -11.68 14.95 -19.46
CA VAL A 55 -11.64 14.12 -20.67
C VAL A 55 -10.81 12.88 -20.39
N LEU A 56 -11.45 11.72 -20.40
CA LEU A 56 -10.80 10.43 -20.19
C LEU A 56 -9.73 10.20 -21.29
N GLY A 57 -8.49 9.94 -20.87
CA GLY A 57 -7.41 9.46 -21.75
C GLY A 57 -6.42 10.50 -22.26
N ASP A 58 -6.63 11.80 -22.01
CA ASP A 58 -5.64 12.85 -22.29
C ASP A 58 -5.37 13.68 -21.02
N PRO A 59 -4.20 13.50 -20.36
CA PRO A 59 -3.86 14.25 -19.16
C PRO A 59 -3.48 15.72 -19.45
N TYR A 60 -3.34 16.11 -20.73
CA TYR A 60 -2.90 17.44 -21.12
C TYR A 60 -4.02 18.36 -21.56
N VAL A 61 -5.28 17.92 -21.50
CA VAL A 61 -6.42 18.78 -21.83
C VAL A 61 -6.34 20.05 -21.00
N GLY A 62 -6.43 21.21 -21.66
CA GLY A 62 -6.27 22.53 -21.03
C GLY A 62 -4.85 23.10 -21.05
N ILE A 63 -3.84 22.35 -21.49
CA ILE A 63 -2.44 22.81 -21.57
C ILE A 63 -1.94 22.72 -23.00
N THR A 64 -1.68 23.87 -23.62
CA THR A 64 -1.13 23.98 -24.98
C THR A 64 0.32 23.49 -25.06
N GLU A 65 0.79 23.09 -26.24
CA GLU A 65 2.20 22.68 -26.44
C GLU A 65 3.18 23.79 -26.02
N ALA A 66 2.88 25.06 -26.32
CA ALA A 66 3.71 26.18 -25.88
C ALA A 66 3.81 26.28 -24.35
N GLN A 67 2.70 26.08 -23.63
CA GLN A 67 2.70 26.03 -22.17
C GLN A 67 3.46 24.81 -21.64
N ARG A 68 3.33 23.64 -22.28
CA ARG A 68 4.12 22.45 -21.93
C ARG A 68 5.62 22.72 -22.05
N ALA A 69 6.05 23.33 -23.14
CA ALA A 69 7.45 23.73 -23.35
C ALA A 69 7.95 24.71 -22.29
N THR A 70 7.12 25.71 -21.91
CA THR A 70 7.44 26.63 -20.81
C THR A 70 7.65 25.90 -19.48
N VAL A 71 6.76 24.97 -19.13
CA VAL A 71 6.90 24.18 -17.89
C VAL A 71 8.16 23.32 -17.91
N ARG A 72 8.48 22.66 -19.03
CA ARG A 72 9.71 21.86 -19.18
C ARG A 72 10.97 22.72 -19.02
N ALA A 73 10.99 23.91 -19.62
CA ALA A 73 12.12 24.83 -19.49
C ALA A 73 12.31 25.28 -18.03
N GLN A 74 11.23 25.63 -17.34
CA GLN A 74 11.27 25.95 -15.91
C GLN A 74 11.75 24.75 -15.08
N ALA A 75 11.23 23.55 -15.36
CA ALA A 75 11.59 22.33 -14.63
C ALA A 75 13.08 22.00 -14.76
N LEU A 76 13.67 22.20 -15.95
CA LEU A 76 15.09 21.97 -16.17
C LEU A 76 15.96 22.83 -15.25
N GLU A 77 15.67 24.13 -15.14
CA GLU A 77 16.43 25.03 -14.26
C GLU A 77 16.24 24.68 -12.77
N VAL A 78 15.03 24.32 -12.36
CA VAL A 78 14.75 23.87 -10.99
C VAL A 78 15.51 22.58 -10.67
N LEU A 79 15.49 21.58 -11.55
CA LEU A 79 16.16 20.29 -11.33
C LEU A 79 17.69 20.41 -11.34
N LYS A 80 18.25 21.28 -12.20
CA LYS A 80 19.69 21.61 -12.17
C LYS A 80 20.07 22.21 -10.82
N THR A 81 19.32 23.23 -10.38
CA THR A 81 19.57 23.88 -9.08
C THR A 81 19.45 22.88 -7.93
N TYR A 82 18.37 22.09 -7.89
CA TYR A 82 18.15 21.07 -6.88
C TYR A 82 19.27 20.02 -6.84
N ARG A 83 19.73 19.56 -8.01
CA ARG A 83 20.88 18.64 -8.15
C ARG A 83 22.14 19.27 -7.57
N ASP A 84 22.46 20.49 -8.01
CA ASP A 84 23.72 21.17 -7.69
C ASP A 84 23.78 21.61 -6.22
N ASP A 85 22.62 21.82 -5.57
CA ASP A 85 22.48 22.11 -4.13
C ASP A 85 22.49 20.84 -3.25
N GLY A 86 22.72 19.66 -3.85
CA GLY A 86 22.85 18.39 -3.16
C GLY A 86 21.53 17.69 -2.86
N CYS A 87 20.52 17.88 -3.71
CA CYS A 87 19.20 17.23 -3.63
C CYS A 87 18.50 17.44 -2.28
N LYS A 88 18.51 18.68 -1.80
CA LYS A 88 17.86 19.06 -0.53
C LYS A 88 16.46 19.55 -0.78
N LEU A 89 15.47 18.85 -0.22
CA LEU A 89 14.08 19.28 -0.26
C LEU A 89 13.83 20.44 0.70
N PRO A 90 12.92 21.39 0.35
CA PRO A 90 12.40 22.36 1.31
C PRO A 90 11.51 21.66 2.35
N GLN A 91 10.92 22.44 3.25
CA GLN A 91 9.91 21.91 4.17
C GLN A 91 8.74 21.30 3.38
N ALA A 92 8.27 20.13 3.82
CA ALA A 92 7.11 19.47 3.22
C ALA A 92 5.88 20.41 3.20
N PRO A 93 5.07 20.41 2.12
CA PRO A 93 3.86 21.21 2.04
C PRO A 93 2.89 20.90 3.19
N SER A 94 2.17 21.91 3.67
CA SER A 94 1.09 21.74 4.64
C SER A 94 -0.06 20.93 4.03
N MET A 95 -0.95 20.40 4.88
CA MET A 95 -2.14 19.67 4.43
C MET A 95 -3.00 20.51 3.48
N ASP A 96 -3.15 21.81 3.73
CA ASP A 96 -3.90 22.70 2.84
C ASP A 96 -3.22 22.89 1.48
N GLN A 97 -1.87 22.99 1.47
CA GLN A 97 -1.11 23.04 0.22
C GLN A 97 -1.21 21.72 -0.56
N VAL A 98 -1.13 20.58 0.10
CA VAL A 98 -1.33 19.26 -0.53
C VAL A 98 -2.72 19.15 -1.13
N ARG A 99 -3.76 19.59 -0.41
CA ARG A 99 -5.14 19.62 -0.92
C ARG A 99 -5.27 20.50 -2.15
N GLU A 100 -4.63 21.68 -2.16
CA GLU A 100 -4.60 22.57 -3.32
C GLU A 100 -3.87 21.93 -4.52
N MET A 101 -2.72 21.30 -4.28
CA MET A 101 -1.98 20.57 -5.31
C MET A 101 -2.81 19.44 -5.92
N MET A 102 -3.54 18.69 -5.10
CA MET A 102 -4.39 17.59 -5.60
C MET A 102 -5.65 18.12 -6.29
N ALA A 103 -6.26 19.20 -5.79
CA ALA A 103 -7.35 19.87 -6.48
C ALA A 103 -6.93 20.39 -7.86
N PHE A 104 -5.69 20.88 -7.99
CA PHE A 104 -5.10 21.25 -9.29
C PHE A 104 -5.01 20.05 -10.24
N LEU A 105 -4.58 18.87 -9.77
CA LEU A 105 -4.47 17.68 -10.61
C LEU A 105 -5.82 17.13 -11.06
N VAL A 106 -6.83 17.14 -10.19
CA VAL A 106 -8.17 16.58 -10.46
C VAL A 106 -9.09 17.62 -11.13
N GLY A 107 -8.75 18.91 -11.05
CA GLY A 107 -9.54 19.99 -11.63
C GLY A 107 -10.82 20.32 -10.85
N GLU A 108 -10.92 19.90 -9.59
CA GLU A 108 -12.04 20.18 -8.69
C GLU A 108 -11.60 20.18 -7.22
N SER A 109 -12.43 20.74 -6.34
CA SER A 109 -12.17 20.76 -4.90
C SER A 109 -12.29 19.36 -4.30
N LEU A 110 -11.37 19.00 -3.42
CA LEU A 110 -11.43 17.75 -2.67
C LEU A 110 -12.20 17.89 -1.35
N PRO A 111 -12.99 16.86 -0.96
CA PRO A 111 -13.60 16.77 0.35
C PRO A 111 -12.60 16.97 1.50
N ASP A 112 -13.07 17.51 2.63
CA ASP A 112 -12.22 17.82 3.79
C ASP A 112 -11.60 16.55 4.42
N ASP A 113 -12.30 15.43 4.37
CA ASP A 113 -11.87 14.14 4.92
C ASP A 113 -10.84 13.40 4.06
N TYR A 114 -10.60 13.86 2.83
CA TYR A 114 -9.65 13.23 1.91
C TYR A 114 -8.17 13.54 2.27
N GLY A 115 -7.94 14.58 3.08
CA GLY A 115 -6.58 15.04 3.44
C GLY A 115 -5.75 13.98 4.16
N GLN A 116 -6.34 13.23 5.10
CA GLN A 116 -5.61 12.20 5.84
C GLN A 116 -5.16 11.05 4.94
N PHE A 117 -6.03 10.64 4.01
CA PHE A 117 -5.71 9.63 3.00
C PHE A 117 -4.54 10.08 2.12
N LEU A 118 -4.61 11.31 1.59
CA LEU A 118 -3.54 11.87 0.77
C LEU A 118 -2.22 11.96 1.52
N MET A 119 -2.21 12.43 2.76
CA MET A 119 -0.98 12.51 3.55
C MET A 119 -0.37 11.12 3.80
N GLY A 120 -1.21 10.11 4.02
CA GLY A 120 -0.75 8.73 4.19
C GLY A 120 -0.16 8.15 2.91
N GLU A 121 -0.82 8.35 1.77
CA GLU A 121 -0.34 7.83 0.48
C GLU A 121 0.89 8.58 -0.04
N LEU A 122 0.97 9.90 0.15
CA LEU A 122 2.09 10.70 -0.34
C LEU A 122 3.31 10.64 0.58
N SER A 123 3.12 10.41 1.89
CA SER A 123 4.20 10.28 2.88
C SER A 123 5.25 11.41 2.83
N LEU A 124 4.83 12.65 2.54
CA LEU A 124 5.73 13.79 2.24
C LEU A 124 6.62 14.25 3.40
N ASP A 125 6.28 13.88 4.63
CA ASP A 125 6.98 14.26 5.84
C ASP A 125 7.45 13.05 6.67
N SER A 126 7.46 11.86 6.04
CA SER A 126 7.81 10.57 6.65
C SER A 126 7.01 10.22 7.91
N ARG A 127 5.88 10.91 8.16
CA ARG A 127 4.95 10.52 9.23
C ARG A 127 3.98 9.49 8.69
N ASP A 128 3.70 8.51 9.52
CA ASP A 128 2.65 7.55 9.27
C ASP A 128 1.36 8.00 9.98
N PRO A 129 0.37 8.54 9.25
CA PRO A 129 -0.88 9.03 9.87
C PRO A 129 -1.76 7.89 10.39
N TYR A 130 -1.37 6.63 10.15
CA TYR A 130 -2.06 5.43 10.61
C TYR A 130 -1.29 4.68 11.70
N ALA A 131 -0.17 5.24 12.19
CA ALA A 131 0.51 4.70 13.36
C ALA A 131 -0.46 4.69 14.57
N PRO A 132 -0.44 3.65 15.43
CA PRO A 132 -1.41 3.52 16.52
C PRO A 132 -1.34 4.69 17.51
N PRO A 133 -2.34 5.59 17.59
CA PRO A 133 -2.28 6.74 18.48
C PRO A 133 -2.56 6.35 19.93
N GLY A 134 -1.87 6.98 20.90
CA GLY A 134 -2.19 6.87 22.33
C GLY A 134 -1.84 5.52 22.98
N MET A 135 -1.10 4.66 22.28
CA MET A 135 -0.66 3.37 22.86
C MET A 135 0.43 3.56 23.92
N GLU A 136 1.16 4.67 23.85
CA GLU A 136 2.14 5.13 24.82
C GLU A 136 1.56 5.35 26.23
N ASP A 137 0.28 5.71 26.34
CA ASP A 137 -0.39 5.92 27.61
C ASP A 137 -0.74 4.61 28.34
N ILE A 138 -0.70 3.48 27.62
CA ILE A 138 -0.97 2.16 28.17
C ILE A 138 0.37 1.48 28.52
N PRO A 139 0.56 1.03 29.78
CA PRO A 139 1.77 0.32 30.15
C PRO A 139 2.03 -0.92 29.29
N LEU A 140 3.29 -1.13 28.89
CA LEU A 140 3.66 -2.16 27.92
C LEU A 140 3.27 -3.57 28.37
N GLU A 141 3.38 -3.87 29.65
CA GLU A 141 2.98 -5.14 30.24
C GLU A 141 1.47 -5.40 30.07
N LYS A 142 0.63 -4.37 30.17
CA LYS A 142 -0.81 -4.49 29.91
C LYS A 142 -1.09 -4.73 28.43
N ARG A 143 -0.36 -4.04 27.54
CA ARG A 143 -0.47 -4.24 26.09
C ARG A 143 -0.08 -5.67 25.69
N ARG A 144 1.01 -6.20 26.26
CA ARG A 144 1.47 -7.58 26.02
C ARG A 144 0.56 -8.65 26.63
N ALA A 145 -0.14 -8.34 27.72
CA ALA A 145 -1.13 -9.22 28.32
C ALA A 145 -2.42 -9.31 27.50
N PHE A 146 -2.70 -8.33 26.64
CA PHE A 146 -3.79 -8.38 25.67
C PHE A 146 -3.35 -9.19 24.45
N HIS A 147 -3.99 -10.34 24.22
CA HIS A 147 -3.70 -11.23 23.09
C HIS A 147 -4.77 -11.12 22.02
N VAL A 148 -4.33 -11.06 20.77
CA VAL A 148 -5.19 -10.97 19.58
C VAL A 148 -4.95 -12.17 18.66
N ILE A 149 -6.02 -12.78 18.18
CA ILE A 149 -5.95 -13.76 17.10
C ILE A 149 -6.30 -13.08 15.78
N ILE A 150 -5.40 -13.17 14.80
CA ILE A 150 -5.64 -12.72 13.43
C ILE A 150 -5.95 -13.96 12.58
N VAL A 151 -7.05 -13.92 11.83
CA VAL A 151 -7.45 -15.03 10.94
C VAL A 151 -7.10 -14.68 9.49
N GLY A 152 -6.06 -15.31 8.97
CA GLY A 152 -5.52 -15.09 7.62
C GLY A 152 -4.20 -14.32 7.61
N ALA A 153 -3.25 -14.77 6.80
CA ALA A 153 -1.95 -14.18 6.51
C ALA A 153 -1.88 -13.68 5.05
N GLY A 154 -2.99 -13.13 4.55
CA GLY A 154 -2.99 -12.27 3.37
C GLY A 154 -2.56 -10.84 3.70
N MET A 155 -2.74 -9.91 2.75
CA MET A 155 -2.39 -8.49 2.91
C MET A 155 -2.94 -7.89 4.22
N SER A 156 -4.25 -7.98 4.47
CA SER A 156 -4.85 -7.41 5.69
C SER A 156 -4.29 -8.02 6.99
N GLY A 157 -3.96 -9.31 6.98
CA GLY A 157 -3.45 -10.01 8.16
C GLY A 157 -2.01 -9.61 8.51
N ILE A 158 -1.16 -9.44 7.49
CA ILE A 158 0.20 -8.94 7.67
C ILE A 158 0.17 -7.50 8.18
N LEU A 159 -0.69 -6.65 7.62
CA LEU A 159 -0.87 -5.27 8.08
C LEU A 159 -1.32 -5.22 9.55
N ALA A 160 -2.35 -6.00 9.91
CA ALA A 160 -2.83 -6.06 11.30
C ALA A 160 -1.73 -6.52 12.25
N ALA A 161 -0.98 -7.58 11.90
CA ALA A 161 0.13 -8.08 12.70
C ALA A 161 1.24 -7.03 12.85
N HIS A 162 1.58 -6.30 11.79
CA HIS A 162 2.55 -5.21 11.84
C HIS A 162 2.13 -4.13 12.85
N ARG A 163 0.89 -3.64 12.76
CA ARG A 163 0.38 -2.59 13.65
C ARG A 163 0.26 -3.04 15.11
N LEU A 164 -0.18 -4.27 15.36
CA LEU A 164 -0.19 -4.82 16.72
C LEU A 164 1.22 -4.93 17.30
N LYS A 165 2.20 -5.31 16.47
CA LYS A 165 3.61 -5.39 16.87
C LYS A 165 4.18 -4.02 17.24
N GLU A 166 3.94 -3.00 16.41
CA GLU A 166 4.32 -1.61 16.71
C GLU A 166 3.67 -1.12 18.00
N ALA A 167 2.40 -1.48 18.22
CA ALA A 167 1.67 -1.15 19.43
C ALA A 167 2.15 -1.93 20.67
N GLY A 168 2.98 -2.97 20.53
CA GLY A 168 3.42 -3.83 21.64
C GLY A 168 2.33 -4.78 22.16
N ILE A 169 1.31 -5.08 21.34
CA ILE A 169 0.25 -6.04 21.64
C ILE A 169 0.68 -7.44 21.18
N SER A 170 0.40 -8.47 22.00
CA SER A 170 0.70 -9.86 21.66
C SER A 170 -0.33 -10.40 20.66
N PHE A 171 0.12 -11.17 19.67
CA PHE A 171 -0.80 -11.76 18.69
C PHE A 171 -0.33 -13.12 18.16
N THR A 172 -1.28 -13.85 17.59
CA THR A 172 -1.05 -15.05 16.79
C THR A 172 -1.84 -14.96 15.50
N VAL A 173 -1.20 -15.25 14.36
CA VAL A 173 -1.88 -15.33 13.06
C VAL A 173 -2.17 -16.79 12.74
N ILE A 174 -3.40 -17.11 12.36
CA ILE A 174 -3.82 -18.44 11.93
C ILE A 174 -4.03 -18.42 10.42
N GLU A 175 -3.29 -19.26 9.68
CA GLU A 175 -3.33 -19.31 8.21
C GLU A 175 -3.61 -20.73 7.71
N LYS A 176 -4.61 -20.88 6.83
CA LYS A 176 -5.01 -22.17 6.28
C LYS A 176 -3.98 -22.73 5.30
N ASN A 177 -3.29 -21.85 4.59
CA ASN A 177 -2.29 -22.19 3.60
C ASN A 177 -0.94 -22.55 4.23
N ALA A 178 -0.05 -23.13 3.42
CA ALA A 178 1.30 -23.47 3.82
C ALA A 178 2.26 -22.27 3.80
N SER A 179 1.82 -21.11 3.29
CA SER A 179 2.61 -19.89 3.22
C SER A 179 1.74 -18.63 3.28
N ILE A 180 2.40 -17.49 3.33
CA ILE A 180 1.85 -16.14 3.33
C ILE A 180 1.40 -15.77 1.93
N GLY A 181 0.34 -14.97 1.81
CA GLY A 181 -0.04 -14.32 0.54
C GLY A 181 -1.54 -14.26 0.30
N GLY A 182 -2.33 -15.10 0.97
CA GLY A 182 -3.79 -15.14 0.80
C GLY A 182 -4.18 -15.32 -0.66
N THR A 183 -4.92 -14.36 -1.22
CA THR A 183 -5.29 -14.33 -2.65
C THR A 183 -4.10 -14.57 -3.58
N TRP A 184 -2.95 -13.97 -3.29
CA TRP A 184 -1.75 -14.12 -4.11
C TRP A 184 -1.04 -15.44 -3.89
N PHE A 185 -1.36 -16.21 -2.84
CA PHE A 185 -0.88 -17.59 -2.70
C PHE A 185 -1.80 -18.55 -3.47
N GLU A 186 -3.11 -18.34 -3.42
CA GLU A 186 -4.10 -19.28 -3.95
C GLU A 186 -4.32 -19.19 -5.47
N ASN A 187 -4.13 -18.01 -6.07
CA ASN A 187 -4.44 -17.78 -7.47
C ASN A 187 -3.18 -17.86 -8.34
N THR A 188 -2.97 -18.98 -9.01
CA THR A 188 -1.78 -19.21 -9.86
C THR A 188 -2.12 -19.48 -11.32
N TYR A 189 -3.30 -19.07 -11.79
CA TYR A 189 -3.70 -19.25 -13.18
C TYR A 189 -2.80 -18.43 -14.13
N PRO A 190 -2.57 -18.89 -15.38
CA PRO A 190 -1.74 -18.17 -16.34
C PRO A 190 -2.21 -16.74 -16.55
N GLY A 191 -1.30 -15.77 -16.39
CA GLY A 191 -1.60 -14.35 -16.59
C GLY A 191 -2.14 -13.60 -15.37
N CYS A 192 -2.33 -14.27 -14.22
CA CYS A 192 -2.79 -13.65 -12.96
C CYS A 192 -1.93 -12.44 -12.58
N ARG A 193 -2.59 -11.30 -12.35
CA ARG A 193 -2.00 -9.98 -12.08
C ARG A 193 -3.00 -9.09 -11.36
N VAL A 194 -2.51 -7.98 -10.82
CA VAL A 194 -3.36 -6.92 -10.27
C VAL A 194 -4.01 -6.09 -11.39
N ASP A 195 -5.22 -5.59 -11.14
CA ASP A 195 -5.97 -4.67 -12.00
C ASP A 195 -5.79 -3.18 -11.61
N THR A 196 -5.31 -2.97 -10.39
CA THR A 196 -4.98 -1.69 -9.80
C THR A 196 -3.51 -1.34 -10.08
N PRO A 197 -3.17 -0.08 -10.40
CA PRO A 197 -1.78 0.31 -10.57
C PRO A 197 -0.92 -0.03 -9.35
N ASN A 198 0.27 -0.59 -9.59
CA ASN A 198 1.11 -1.12 -8.52
C ASN A 198 1.53 -0.11 -7.46
N HIS A 199 1.68 1.16 -7.83
CA HIS A 199 2.08 2.23 -6.92
C HIS A 199 1.07 2.46 -5.79
N ILE A 200 -0.20 2.10 -5.98
CA ILE A 200 -1.25 2.12 -4.94
C ILE A 200 -1.65 0.70 -4.47
N TYR A 201 -0.85 -0.32 -4.82
CA TYR A 201 -1.04 -1.70 -4.39
C TYR A 201 0.14 -2.18 -3.51
N SER A 202 0.61 -1.28 -2.65
CA SER A 202 1.59 -1.51 -1.59
C SER A 202 1.06 -0.98 -0.27
N TYR A 203 1.67 -1.35 0.86
CA TYR A 203 1.47 -0.58 2.08
C TYR A 203 2.10 0.81 1.92
N SER A 204 1.39 1.85 2.34
CA SER A 204 1.84 3.24 2.26
C SER A 204 3.20 3.47 2.93
N PHE A 205 3.47 2.78 4.05
CA PHE A 205 4.74 2.81 4.78
C PHE A 205 5.81 1.84 4.23
N LYS A 206 5.51 1.10 3.16
CA LYS A 206 6.44 0.17 2.50
C LYS A 206 6.25 0.24 0.98
N PRO A 207 6.46 1.42 0.36
CA PRO A 207 6.41 1.56 -1.09
C PRO A 207 7.51 0.71 -1.74
N ARG A 208 7.38 0.47 -3.06
CA ARG A 208 8.34 -0.35 -3.80
C ARG A 208 8.50 0.18 -5.22
N ASP A 209 9.73 0.13 -5.73
CA ASP A 209 9.98 0.23 -7.16
C ASP A 209 9.54 -1.06 -7.86
N TRP A 210 8.44 -0.97 -8.60
CA TRP A 210 7.76 -2.11 -9.19
C TRP A 210 8.25 -2.36 -10.62
N PRO A 211 8.49 -3.62 -11.00
CA PRO A 211 9.01 -3.94 -12.34
C PRO A 211 7.99 -3.74 -13.46
N LYS A 212 6.71 -3.53 -13.11
CA LYS A 212 5.57 -3.37 -14.02
C LYS A 212 4.54 -2.44 -13.39
N TYR A 213 3.82 -1.72 -14.25
CA TYR A 213 2.67 -0.90 -13.84
C TYR A 213 1.52 -1.75 -13.28
N TYR A 214 1.30 -2.94 -13.86
CA TYR A 214 0.40 -3.99 -13.35
C TYR A 214 1.20 -5.30 -13.22
N SER A 215 1.58 -5.63 -12.00
CA SER A 215 2.52 -6.71 -11.69
C SER A 215 1.82 -8.07 -11.65
N PRO A 216 2.51 -9.12 -12.12
CA PRO A 216 2.00 -10.50 -12.02
C PRO A 216 1.97 -10.98 -10.57
N GLN A 217 1.17 -12.02 -10.33
CA GLN A 217 0.97 -12.60 -9.01
C GLN A 217 2.27 -12.92 -8.26
N ASN A 218 3.28 -13.48 -8.92
CA ASN A 218 4.53 -13.88 -8.26
C ASN A 218 5.31 -12.68 -7.69
N VAL A 219 5.21 -11.51 -8.35
CA VAL A 219 5.84 -10.26 -7.88
C VAL A 219 5.15 -9.76 -6.61
N LEU A 220 3.81 -9.82 -6.57
CA LEU A 220 3.01 -9.40 -5.41
C LEU A 220 3.16 -10.38 -4.24
N LEU A 221 3.13 -11.68 -4.51
CA LEU A 221 3.39 -12.71 -3.52
C LEU A 221 4.76 -12.52 -2.85
N ASN A 222 5.80 -12.24 -3.65
CA ASN A 222 7.12 -11.95 -3.13
C ASN A 222 7.16 -10.68 -2.26
N TYR A 223 6.49 -9.61 -2.68
CA TYR A 223 6.38 -8.38 -1.89
C TYR A 223 5.79 -8.62 -0.50
N PHE A 224 4.67 -9.35 -0.41
CA PHE A 224 4.04 -9.64 0.89
C PHE A 224 4.87 -10.58 1.76
N ASN A 225 5.57 -11.54 1.16
CA ASN A 225 6.51 -12.39 1.90
C ASN A 225 7.67 -11.57 2.47
N GLN A 226 8.27 -10.67 1.67
CA GLN A 226 9.31 -9.76 2.13
C GLN A 226 8.83 -8.87 3.28
N CYS A 227 7.63 -8.30 3.18
CA CYS A 227 7.03 -7.52 4.27
C CYS A 227 6.91 -8.33 5.56
N ALA A 228 6.38 -9.56 5.49
CA ALA A 228 6.23 -10.39 6.67
C ALA A 228 7.57 -10.80 7.32
N ASP A 229 8.62 -10.96 6.52
CA ASP A 229 9.97 -11.28 7.00
C ASP A 229 10.64 -10.06 7.63
N GLU A 230 10.63 -8.91 6.95
CA GLU A 230 11.23 -7.67 7.44
C GLU A 230 10.53 -7.13 8.69
N PHE A 231 9.20 -7.25 8.76
CA PHE A 231 8.44 -6.87 9.95
C PHE A 231 8.53 -7.92 11.06
N GLY A 232 9.20 -9.05 10.81
CA GLY A 232 9.36 -10.17 11.74
C GLY A 232 8.01 -10.74 12.20
N ILE A 233 7.06 -10.89 11.28
CA ILE A 233 5.72 -11.42 11.53
C ILE A 233 5.70 -12.94 11.37
N ARG A 234 6.50 -13.51 10.45
CA ARG A 234 6.50 -14.95 10.13
C ARG A 234 6.55 -15.88 11.36
N PRO A 235 7.35 -15.61 12.42
CA PRO A 235 7.37 -16.46 13.62
C PRO A 235 6.06 -16.51 14.41
N HIS A 236 5.14 -15.56 14.18
CA HIS A 236 3.84 -15.47 14.85
C HIS A 236 2.72 -16.15 14.06
N ILE A 237 3.03 -16.75 12.90
CA ILE A 237 2.05 -17.38 12.01
C ILE A 237 2.04 -18.90 12.24
N ARG A 238 0.85 -19.45 12.47
CA ARG A 238 0.58 -20.89 12.48
C ARG A 238 -0.06 -21.28 11.15
N PHE A 239 0.76 -21.81 10.26
CA PHE A 239 0.35 -22.29 8.93
C PHE A 239 -0.40 -23.62 8.99
N ASN A 240 -1.04 -23.97 7.87
CA ASN A 240 -1.80 -25.22 7.70
C ASN A 240 -2.87 -25.40 8.78
N MET A 241 -3.52 -24.30 9.16
CA MET A 241 -4.51 -24.26 10.23
C MET A 241 -5.70 -23.37 9.84
N SER A 242 -6.90 -23.96 9.78
CA SER A 242 -8.15 -23.23 9.55
C SER A 242 -8.79 -22.84 10.87
N VAL A 243 -9.43 -21.67 10.91
CA VAL A 243 -10.38 -21.30 11.97
C VAL A 243 -11.76 -21.81 11.55
N GLU A 244 -12.38 -22.61 12.42
CA GLU A 244 -13.72 -23.17 12.18
C GLU A 244 -14.82 -22.31 12.82
N SER A 245 -14.50 -21.62 13.92
CA SER A 245 -15.42 -20.72 14.62
C SER A 245 -14.70 -19.80 15.60
N ALA A 246 -15.31 -18.67 15.91
CA ALA A 246 -14.95 -17.81 17.03
C ALA A 246 -16.22 -17.46 17.81
N GLU A 247 -16.23 -17.73 19.11
CA GLU A 247 -17.37 -17.50 19.99
C GLU A 247 -16.92 -16.63 21.17
N PHE A 248 -17.64 -15.54 21.43
CA PHE A 248 -17.34 -14.66 22.56
C PHE A 248 -17.95 -15.21 23.85
N ASP A 249 -17.15 -15.31 24.90
CA ASP A 249 -17.56 -15.71 26.24
C ASP A 249 -17.74 -14.46 27.11
N GLU A 250 -18.99 -14.09 27.37
CA GLU A 250 -19.34 -12.92 28.17
C GLU A 250 -18.89 -13.03 29.64
N LYS A 251 -18.61 -14.23 30.15
CA LYS A 251 -18.17 -14.41 31.54
C LYS A 251 -16.70 -14.08 31.71
N THR A 252 -15.89 -14.38 30.71
CA THR A 252 -14.44 -14.17 30.73
C THR A 252 -14.00 -12.96 29.89
N TYR A 253 -14.95 -12.34 29.18
CA TYR A 253 -14.71 -11.25 28.23
C TYR A 253 -13.61 -11.60 27.22
N SER A 254 -13.64 -12.83 26.71
CA SER A 254 -12.65 -13.37 25.78
C SER A 254 -13.30 -14.19 24.68
N TRP A 255 -12.59 -14.35 23.57
CA TRP A 255 -12.97 -15.18 22.45
C TRP A 255 -12.39 -16.59 22.60
N LYS A 256 -13.23 -17.60 22.36
CA LYS A 256 -12.84 -18.99 22.15
C LYS A 256 -12.82 -19.28 20.65
N VAL A 257 -11.62 -19.47 20.10
CA VAL A 257 -11.40 -19.70 18.66
C VAL A 257 -11.06 -21.16 18.43
N ARG A 258 -11.93 -21.90 17.74
CA ARG A 258 -11.66 -23.29 17.36
C ARG A 258 -10.84 -23.30 16.08
N VAL A 259 -9.69 -23.96 16.15
CA VAL A 259 -8.78 -24.14 15.02
C VAL A 259 -8.59 -25.61 14.70
N LYS A 260 -8.49 -25.92 13.41
CA LYS A 260 -8.26 -27.25 12.88
C LYS A 260 -6.99 -27.24 12.05
N SER A 261 -6.05 -28.11 12.37
CA SER A 261 -4.85 -28.30 11.57
C SER A 261 -5.12 -29.20 10.36
N ALA A 262 -4.26 -29.10 9.34
CA ALA A 262 -4.38 -29.90 8.12
C ALA A 262 -4.32 -31.42 8.35
N ASN A 263 -3.71 -31.89 9.46
CA ASN A 263 -3.69 -33.31 9.84
C ASN A 263 -4.95 -33.76 10.62
N GLY A 264 -5.91 -32.86 10.84
CA GLY A 264 -7.17 -33.14 11.52
C GLY A 264 -7.18 -32.89 13.02
N ALA A 265 -6.06 -32.51 13.65
CA ALA A 265 -6.04 -32.16 15.07
C ALA A 265 -6.76 -30.83 15.30
N ASN A 266 -7.66 -30.82 16.30
CA ASN A 266 -8.44 -29.65 16.71
C ASN A 266 -7.87 -29.06 17.99
N GLN A 267 -7.88 -27.73 18.10
CA GLN A 267 -7.48 -26.99 19.29
C GLN A 267 -8.45 -25.82 19.50
N THR A 268 -8.68 -25.43 20.75
CA THR A 268 -9.31 -24.15 21.08
C THR A 268 -8.25 -23.19 21.60
N LEU A 269 -8.23 -21.98 21.06
CA LEU A 269 -7.37 -20.88 21.49
C LEU A 269 -8.24 -19.82 22.16
N GLU A 270 -7.64 -19.09 23.11
CA GLU A 270 -8.30 -17.96 23.78
C GLU A 270 -7.57 -16.66 23.45
N ALA A 271 -8.33 -15.58 23.25
CA ALA A 271 -7.82 -14.24 22.97
C ALA A 271 -8.79 -13.17 23.45
N GLN A 272 -8.31 -11.96 23.71
CA GLN A 272 -9.17 -10.83 24.08
C GLN A 272 -9.84 -10.19 22.85
N ALA A 273 -9.23 -10.30 21.67
CA ALA A 273 -9.82 -9.86 20.41
C ALA A 273 -9.52 -10.80 19.25
N VAL A 274 -10.37 -10.75 18.23
CA VAL A 274 -10.19 -11.47 16.97
C VAL A 274 -10.28 -10.48 15.82
N ILE A 275 -9.30 -10.54 14.90
CA ILE A 275 -9.31 -9.78 13.65
C ILE A 275 -9.57 -10.77 12.50
N SER A 276 -10.66 -10.57 11.78
CA SER A 276 -10.96 -11.35 10.57
C SER A 276 -10.26 -10.72 9.36
N ALA A 277 -9.22 -11.38 8.87
CA ALA A 277 -8.45 -11.01 7.68
C ALA A 277 -8.56 -12.09 6.58
N VAL A 278 -9.72 -12.74 6.51
CA VAL A 278 -9.95 -13.93 5.67
C VAL A 278 -9.96 -13.64 4.16
N GLY A 279 -10.09 -12.37 3.76
CA GLY A 279 -10.24 -11.96 2.36
C GLY A 279 -11.66 -12.17 1.83
N GLN A 280 -12.04 -11.37 0.83
CA GLN A 280 -13.40 -11.39 0.26
C GLN A 280 -13.62 -12.51 -0.76
N LEU A 281 -12.56 -12.92 -1.47
CA LEU A 281 -12.61 -13.86 -2.60
C LEU A 281 -11.68 -15.06 -2.34
N ASN A 282 -12.04 -15.90 -1.37
CA ASN A 282 -11.19 -17.01 -0.88
C ASN A 282 -11.84 -18.41 -0.95
N ARG A 283 -13.09 -18.49 -1.42
CA ARG A 283 -13.85 -19.73 -1.59
C ARG A 283 -14.38 -19.80 -3.02
N PRO A 284 -13.81 -20.64 -3.88
CA PRO A 284 -14.30 -20.82 -5.25
C PRO A 284 -15.76 -21.28 -5.24
N ARG A 285 -16.60 -20.62 -6.04
CA ARG A 285 -17.98 -21.03 -6.27
C ARG A 285 -18.05 -21.75 -7.61
N LEU A 286 -18.24 -23.07 -7.57
CA LEU A 286 -18.45 -23.85 -8.78
C LEU A 286 -19.89 -23.62 -9.28
N PRO A 287 -20.11 -23.44 -10.59
CA PRO A 287 -21.44 -23.34 -11.15
C PRO A 287 -22.18 -24.68 -11.04
N ASP A 288 -23.50 -24.61 -10.89
CA ASP A 288 -24.39 -25.77 -10.87
C ASP A 288 -24.74 -26.16 -12.30
N ILE A 289 -23.95 -27.07 -12.87
CA ILE A 289 -24.11 -27.56 -14.24
C ILE A 289 -24.34 -29.06 -14.16
N GLU A 290 -25.47 -29.51 -14.70
CA GLU A 290 -25.79 -30.94 -14.79
C GLU A 290 -24.68 -31.68 -15.56
N GLY A 291 -24.22 -32.79 -15.00
CA GLY A 291 -23.12 -33.58 -15.60
C GLY A 291 -21.71 -33.02 -15.37
N ARG A 292 -21.51 -31.92 -14.61
CA ARG A 292 -20.17 -31.37 -14.31
C ARG A 292 -19.23 -32.41 -13.69
N GLU A 293 -19.72 -33.17 -12.71
CA GLU A 293 -18.93 -34.22 -12.03
C GLU A 293 -18.67 -35.45 -12.92
N ALA A 294 -19.45 -35.62 -14.00
CA ALA A 294 -19.29 -36.72 -14.96
C ALA A 294 -18.29 -36.39 -16.08
N PHE A 295 -17.86 -35.13 -16.19
CA PHE A 295 -16.87 -34.70 -17.18
C PHE A 295 -15.50 -35.29 -16.84
N ARG A 296 -15.09 -36.34 -17.56
CA ARG A 296 -13.78 -36.99 -17.41
C ARG A 296 -12.68 -36.12 -18.01
N ASN A 297 -11.77 -35.67 -17.16
CA ASN A 297 -10.50 -35.00 -17.44
C ASN A 297 -10.01 -35.12 -18.89
N MET A 298 -10.10 -34.05 -19.68
CA MET A 298 -8.99 -33.74 -20.58
C MET A 298 -7.90 -33.16 -19.69
N GLY A 299 -6.90 -33.99 -19.36
CA GLY A 299 -5.77 -33.56 -18.56
C GLY A 299 -5.13 -32.33 -19.20
N MET A 300 -5.09 -31.23 -18.45
CA MET A 300 -4.08 -30.22 -18.68
C MET A 300 -2.76 -30.80 -18.15
N THR A 301 -2.05 -31.51 -19.04
CA THR A 301 -0.61 -31.76 -18.90
C THR A 301 0.16 -30.44 -18.97
#